data_AF-A0A645GFM4-F1
#
_entry.id   AF-A0A645GFM4-F1
#
_cell.length_a   1.000
_cell.length_b   1.000
_cell.length_c   1.000
_cell.angle_alpha   90.00
_cell.angle_beta   90.00
_cell.angle_gamma   90.00
#
_symmetry.space_group_name_H-M   'P 1'
#
loop_
_entity.id
_entity.type
_entity.pdbx_description
1 polymer ?
#
loop_
_entity_poly.entity_id
_entity_poly.type
_entity_poly.pdbx_seq_one_letter_code
_entity_poly.pdbx_strand_id
1 'polypeptide(L)' 'MAVVKSAANIPGAYVQHVDSVNVYDLLNHDQLIATPEAVKKLEEVFG' A
#
# COMPACT_ATOMS: atom_id res chain seq x y z
N MET A 1 3.19 9.14 -10.76
CA MET A 1 2.27 9.79 -9.80
C MET A 1 0.79 9.78 -10.25
N ALA A 2 0.42 9.23 -11.41
CA ALA A 2 -0.99 9.22 -11.85
C ALA A 2 -1.91 8.48 -10.86
N VAL A 3 -1.51 7.30 -10.39
CA VAL A 3 -2.27 6.48 -9.44
C VAL A 3 -2.53 7.21 -8.12
N VAL A 4 -1.50 7.84 -7.55
CA VAL A 4 -1.61 8.63 -6.31
C VAL A 4 -2.58 9.81 -6.49
N LYS A 5 -2.47 10.55 -7.61
CA LYS A 5 -3.36 11.69 -7.89
C LYS A 5 -4.80 11.27 -8.14
N SER A 6 -5.02 10.11 -8.77
CA SER A 6 -6.36 9.57 -9.02
C SER A 6 -7.02 9.05 -7.74
N ALA A 7 -6.26 8.38 -6.87
CA ALA A 7 -6.76 7.86 -5.60
C ALA A 7 -6.97 8.95 -4.53
N ALA A 8 -6.27 10.08 -4.63
CA ALA A 8 -6.33 11.18 -3.65
C ALA A 8 -7.72 11.83 -3.52
N ASN A 9 -8.63 11.62 -4.47
CA ASN A 9 -10.01 12.12 -4.39
C ASN A 9 -10.98 11.15 -3.70
N ILE A 10 -10.53 9.94 -3.34
CA ILE A 10 -11.38 8.91 -2.74
C ILE A 10 -11.15 8.91 -1.22
N PRO A 11 -12.16 9.22 -0.40
CA PRO A 11 -12.04 9.16 1.05
C PRO A 11 -11.80 7.71 1.50
N GLY A 12 -10.76 7.51 2.31
CA GLY A 12 -10.34 6.18 2.80
C GLY A 12 -9.36 5.43 1.89
N ALA A 13 -9.05 5.96 0.70
CA ALA A 13 -8.02 5.41 -0.16
C ALA A 13 -6.64 6.02 0.15
N TYR A 14 -5.69 5.18 0.52
CA TYR A 14 -4.30 5.59 0.76
C TYR A 14 -3.38 4.79 -0.14
N VAL A 15 -2.55 5.50 -0.91
CA VAL A 15 -1.58 4.89 -1.83
C VAL A 15 -0.20 5.10 -1.26
N GLN A 16 0.48 4.00 -0.96
CA GLN A 16 1.84 4.00 -0.43
C GLN A 16 2.72 3.08 -1.28
N HIS A 17 4.01 3.40 -1.34
CA HIS A 17 5.00 2.51 -1.96
C HIS A 17 5.41 1.42 -0.96
N VAL A 18 5.70 0.22 -1.48
CA VAL A 18 6.10 -0.95 -0.68
C VAL A 18 7.33 -0.69 0.19
N ASP A 19 8.25 0.17 -0.27
CA ASP A 19 9.48 0.53 0.44
C ASP A 19 9.23 1.33 1.74
N SER A 20 8.07 1.97 1.86
CA SER A 20 7.73 2.81 3.01
C SER A 20 6.52 2.29 3.79
N VAL A 21 6.19 0.99 3.66
CA VAL A 21 5.06 0.40 4.37
C VAL A 21 5.34 0.27 5.86
N ASN A 22 4.36 0.57 6.70
CA ASN A 22 4.43 0.37 8.15
C ASN A 22 3.29 -0.51 8.64
N VAL A 23 3.54 -1.23 9.74
CA VAL A 23 2.52 -2.07 10.41
C VAL A 23 1.32 -1.23 10.86
N TYR A 24 1.55 -0.01 11.34
CA TYR A 24 0.49 0.92 11.76
C TYR A 24 -0.43 1.31 10.60
N ASP A 25 0.14 1.63 9.44
CA ASP A 25 -0.65 1.96 8.25
C ASP A 25 -1.50 0.76 7.83
N LEU A 26 -0.95 -0.46 7.91
CA LEU A 26 -1.66 -1.69 7.58
C LEU A 26 -2.85 -1.96 8.51
N LEU A 27 -2.67 -1.78 9.82
CA LEU A 27 -3.72 -1.96 10.81
C LEU A 27 -4.81 -0.88 10.76
N ASN A 28 -4.47 0.31 10.25
CA ASN A 28 -5.40 1.43 10.17
C ASN A 28 -6.33 1.35 8.94
N HIS A 29 -6.13 0.40 8.03
CA HIS A 29 -6.96 0.20 6.84
C HIS A 29 -7.66 -1.16 6.87
N ASP A 30 -8.95 -1.18 6.51
CA ASP A 30 -9.75 -2.41 6.48
C ASP A 30 -9.40 -3.34 5.32
N GLN A 31 -8.90 -2.79 4.20
CA GLN A 31 -8.61 -3.54 2.99
C GLN A 31 -7.23 -3.17 2.41
N LEU A 32 -6.44 -4.19 2.10
CA LEU A 32 -5.16 -4.06 1.42
C LEU A 32 -5.30 -4.48 -0.05
N ILE A 33 -4.93 -3.58 -0.96
CA ILE A 33 -4.84 -3.87 -2.39
C ILE A 33 -3.39 -3.75 -2.82
N ALA A 34 -2.79 -4.86 -3.24
CA ALA A 34 -1.40 -4.94 -3.67
C ALA A 34 -1.27 -5.69 -5.00
N THR A 35 -0.27 -5.33 -5.80
CA THR A 35 0.10 -6.10 -6.99
C THR A 35 0.90 -7.35 -6.59
N PRO A 36 0.97 -8.39 -7.43
CA PRO A 36 1.76 -9.59 -7.14
C PRO A 36 3.25 -9.27 -6.88
N GLU A 37 3.79 -8.30 -7.61
CA GLU A 37 5.17 -7.82 -7.44
C GLU A 37 5.37 -7.15 -6.07
N ALA A 38 4.37 -6.39 -5.61
CA ALA A 38 4.40 -5.74 -4.31
C ALA A 38 4.38 -6.77 -3.17
N VAL A 39 3.56 -7.82 -3.29
CA VAL A 39 3.52 -8.92 -2.30
C VAL A 39 4.87 -9.62 -2.22
N LYS A 40 5.47 -9.97 -3.36
CA LYS A 40 6.78 -10.63 -3.40
C LYS A 40 7.87 -9.82 -2.70
N LYS A 41 7.91 -8.50 -2.96
CA LYS A 41 8.89 -7.61 -2.33
C LYS A 41 8.66 -7.46 -0.81
N LEU A 42 7.41 -7.54 -0.36
CA LEU A 42 7.09 -7.57 1.07
C LEU A 42 7.55 -8.88 1.72
N GLU A 43 7.34 -10.03 1.05
CA GLU A 43 7.84 -11.32 1.52
C GLU A 43 9.38 -11.37 1.60
N GLU A 44 10.08 -10.69 0.69
CA GLU A 44 11.56 -10.60 0.73
C GLU A 44 12.09 -9.73 1.89
N VAL A 45 11.33 -8.74 2.34
CA VAL A 45 11.75 -7.81 3.40
C VAL A 45 11.36 -8.31 4.80
N PHE A 46 10.22 -8.98 4.90
CA PHE A 46 9.63 -9.40 6.18
C PHE A 46 9.61 -10.93 6.41
N GLY A 47 9.93 -11.73 5.40
CA GLY A 47 10.09 -13.20 5.51
C GLY A 47 11.45 -13.60 6.05
#